data_AF-A0A934LQP7-F1
#
_entry.id   AF-A0A934LQP7-F1
#
_cell.length_a   1.000
_cell.length_b   1.000
_cell.length_c   1.000
_cell.angle_alpha   90.00
_cell.angle_beta   90.00
_cell.angle_gamma   90.00
#
_symmetry.space_group_name_H-M   'P 1'
#
loop_
_entity.id
_entity.type
_entity.pdbx_description
1 polymer ?
#
loop_
_entity_poly.entity_id
_entity_poly.type
_entity_poly.pdbx_seq_one_letter_code
_entity_poly.pdbx_strand_id
1 'polypeptide(L)'
;MVASRRGEVLAGRAQPAVHPALHQAEERAAAFFLAPGLFGVLAFIAFPVIFSFAISLTRWDIIGRPEFVGTANYLHLLGDAQFHHYLRNTFIYAGSV
;
A
#
# COMPACT_ATOMS: atom_id res chain seq x y z
N MET A 1 22.67 -1.60 -62.17
CA MET A 1 21.72 -2.72 -61.97
C MET A 1 22.23 -3.58 -60.82
N VAL A 2 22.03 -3.14 -59.57
CA VAL A 2 22.34 -3.90 -58.35
C VAL A 2 21.05 -3.94 -57.56
N ALA A 3 20.25 -4.96 -57.83
CA ALA A 3 19.00 -5.20 -57.13
C ALA A 3 19.25 -6.21 -56.00
N SER A 4 18.60 -5.92 -54.87
CA SER A 4 17.83 -6.94 -54.14
C SER A 4 18.61 -8.08 -53.49
N ARG A 5 19.22 -7.82 -52.31
CA ARG A 5 19.44 -8.83 -51.25
C ARG A 5 19.36 -8.26 -49.83
N ARG A 6 18.47 -7.29 -49.58
CA ARG A 6 18.24 -6.74 -48.22
C ARG A 6 16.86 -7.06 -47.64
N GLY A 7 15.94 -7.65 -48.42
CA GLY A 7 14.58 -7.95 -47.98
C GLY A 7 14.42 -9.27 -47.21
N GLU A 8 15.36 -10.21 -47.31
CA GLU A 8 15.18 -11.57 -46.78
C GLU A 8 15.57 -11.73 -45.31
N VAL A 9 16.38 -10.82 -44.76
CA VAL A 9 16.85 -10.91 -43.36
C VAL A 9 15.76 -10.58 -42.35
N LEU A 10 14.65 -9.96 -42.78
CA LEU A 10 13.53 -9.58 -41.90
C LEU A 10 12.34 -10.56 -41.94
N ALA A 11 12.35 -11.56 -42.84
CA ALA A 11 11.16 -12.40 -43.11
C ALA A 11 11.09 -13.72 -42.32
N GLY A 12 12.06 -14.01 -41.44
CA GLY A 12 12.26 -15.37 -40.90
C GLY A 12 12.23 -15.53 -39.38
N ARG A 13 12.01 -14.46 -38.60
CA ARG A 13 11.76 -14.64 -37.15
C ARG A 13 10.27 -14.84 -36.96
N ALA A 14 9.80 -16.05 -37.26
CA ALA A 14 8.51 -16.51 -36.75
C ALA A 14 8.52 -16.26 -35.24
N GLN A 15 7.80 -15.24 -34.79
CA GLN A 15 7.50 -15.09 -33.38
C GLN A 15 6.77 -16.38 -33.00
N PRO A 16 7.32 -17.19 -32.07
CA PRO A 16 6.59 -18.36 -31.61
C PRO A 16 5.27 -17.83 -31.09
N ALA A 17 4.17 -18.31 -31.68
CA ALA A 17 2.83 -17.98 -31.19
C ALA A 17 2.79 -18.40 -29.73
N VAL A 18 2.90 -17.43 -28.82
CA VAL A 18 2.99 -17.71 -27.39
C VAL A 18 1.64 -18.32 -27.00
N HIS A 19 1.64 -19.60 -26.65
CA HIS A 19 0.41 -20.30 -26.32
C HIS A 19 -0.24 -19.59 -25.12
N PRO A 20 -1.52 -19.19 -25.21
CA PRO A 20 -2.19 -18.43 -24.14
C PRO A 20 -2.23 -19.19 -22.80
N ALA A 21 -2.12 -20.51 -22.83
CA ALA A 21 -2.02 -21.36 -21.63
C ALA A 21 -0.68 -21.20 -20.87
N LEU A 22 0.42 -20.85 -21.55
CA LEU A 22 1.73 -20.64 -20.92
C LEU A 22 1.75 -19.32 -20.14
N HIS A 23 1.18 -18.25 -20.69
CA HIS A 23 1.08 -16.97 -20.00
C HIS A 23 0.27 -17.05 -18.70
N GLN A 24 -0.83 -17.79 -18.67
CA GLN A 24 -1.61 -17.97 -17.43
C GLN A 24 -0.82 -18.72 -16.34
N ALA A 25 0.02 -19.68 -16.72
CA ALA A 25 0.86 -20.41 -15.77
C ALA A 25 1.98 -19.51 -15.23
N GLU A 26 2.59 -18.70 -16.09
CA GLU A 26 3.61 -17.70 -15.72
C GLU A 26 3.06 -16.64 -14.76
N GLU A 27 1.86 -16.11 -15.05
CA GLU A 27 1.18 -15.13 -14.19
C GLU A 27 0.89 -15.70 -12.80
N ARG A 28 0.42 -16.94 -12.72
CA ARG A 28 0.18 -17.63 -11.44
C ARG A 28 1.48 -17.84 -10.68
N ALA A 29 2.53 -18.31 -11.35
CA ALA A 29 3.84 -18.52 -10.73
C ALA A 29 4.43 -17.21 -10.20
N ALA A 30 4.32 -16.12 -10.97
CA ALA A 30 4.73 -14.78 -10.55
C ALA A 30 3.94 -14.31 -9.31
N ALA A 31 2.62 -14.52 -9.30
CA ALA A 31 1.78 -14.18 -8.16
C ALA A 31 2.16 -14.96 -6.90
N PHE A 32 2.39 -16.27 -7.00
CA PHE A 32 2.83 -17.09 -5.86
C PHE A 32 4.20 -16.68 -5.33
N PHE A 33 5.12 -16.30 -6.21
CA PHE A 33 6.45 -15.83 -5.81
C PHE A 33 6.39 -14.46 -5.12
N LEU A 34 5.54 -13.56 -5.60
CA LEU A 34 5.34 -12.22 -5.02
C LEU A 34 4.53 -12.26 -3.73
N ALA A 35 3.55 -13.17 -3.63
CA ALA A 35 2.60 -13.26 -2.54
C ALA A 35 3.21 -13.19 -1.12
N PRO A 36 4.25 -13.98 -0.76
CA PRO A 36 4.81 -13.92 0.59
C PRO A 36 5.49 -12.56 0.89
N GLY A 37 6.16 -11.96 -0.08
CA GLY A 37 6.78 -10.64 0.08
C GLY A 37 5.73 -9.54 0.24
N LEU A 38 4.73 -9.53 -0.64
CA LEU A 38 3.63 -8.58 -0.58
C LEU A 38 2.82 -8.74 0.71
N PHE A 39 2.54 -9.99 1.12
CA PHE A 39 1.88 -10.27 2.38
C PHE A 39 2.68 -9.75 3.57
N GLY A 40 3.99 -9.98 3.60
CA GLY A 40 4.86 -9.46 4.64
C GLY A 40 4.81 -7.94 4.75
N VAL A 41 4.90 -7.24 3.62
CA VAL A 41 4.81 -5.78 3.56
C VAL A 41 3.45 -5.29 4.04
N LEU A 42 2.35 -5.87 3.54
CA LEU A 42 1.00 -5.47 3.92
C LEU A 42 0.72 -5.78 5.38
N ALA A 43 1.14 -6.93 5.90
CA ALA A 43 0.98 -7.29 7.29
C ALA A 43 1.75 -6.32 8.20
N PHE A 44 2.98 -5.95 7.83
CA PHE A 44 3.80 -5.02 8.60
C PHE A 44 3.23 -3.60 8.62
N ILE A 45 2.53 -3.17 7.56
CA ILE A 45 1.83 -1.87 7.52
C ILE A 45 0.48 -1.95 8.25
N ALA A 46 -0.30 -2.98 7.96
CA ALA A 46 -1.67 -3.11 8.46
C ALA A 46 -1.69 -3.38 9.97
N PHE A 47 -0.77 -4.20 10.49
CA PHE A 47 -0.71 -4.53 11.91
C PHE A 47 -0.61 -3.29 12.81
N PRO A 48 0.39 -2.39 12.68
CA PRO A 48 0.47 -1.21 13.53
C PRO A 48 -0.68 -0.23 13.31
N VAL A 49 -1.25 -0.14 12.10
CA VAL A 49 -2.42 0.72 11.82
C VAL A 49 -3.66 0.21 12.53
N ILE A 50 -3.98 -1.08 12.39
CA ILE A 50 -5.12 -1.71 13.06
C ILE A 50 -4.93 -1.67 14.57
N PHE A 51 -3.71 -1.95 15.06
CA PHE A 51 -3.40 -1.89 16.47
C PHE A 51 -3.56 -0.46 17.03
N SER A 52 -3.04 0.55 16.34
CA SER A 52 -3.20 1.96 16.75
C SER A 52 -4.66 2.40 16.75
N PHE A 53 -5.45 1.93 15.78
CA PHE A 53 -6.89 2.17 15.73
C PHE A 53 -7.63 1.46 16.88
N ALA A 54 -7.24 0.25 17.24
CA ALA A 54 -7.81 -0.44 18.40
C ALA A 54 -7.50 0.32 19.70
N ILE A 55 -6.24 0.75 19.87
CA ILE A 55 -5.81 1.51 21.04
C ILE A 55 -6.48 2.88 21.13
N SER A 56 -6.74 3.57 20.00
CA SER A 56 -7.42 4.87 20.03
C SER A 56 -8.85 4.81 20.56
N LEU A 57 -9.48 3.63 20.53
CA LEU A 57 -10.78 3.34 21.15
C LEU A 57 -10.68 2.96 22.64
N THR A 58 -9.47 2.91 23.18
CA THR A 58 -9.19 2.59 24.58
C THR A 58 -8.57 3.79 25.29
N ARG A 59 -8.83 3.91 26.59
CA ARG A 59 -8.07 4.75 27.49
C ARG A 59 -6.89 3.93 27.98
N TRP A 60 -5.71 4.26 27.49
CA TRP A 60 -4.49 3.56 27.84
C TRP A 60 -3.31 4.51 27.83
N ASP A 61 -2.67 4.66 28.98
CA ASP A 61 -1.49 5.49 29.23
C ASP A 61 -0.19 4.67 29.23
N ILE A 62 -0.19 3.53 28.53
CA ILE A 62 0.92 2.55 28.41
C ILE A 62 1.20 1.80 29.73
N ILE A 63 0.89 2.40 30.87
CA ILE A 63 1.05 1.83 32.21
C ILE A 63 -0.29 1.28 32.69
N GLY A 64 -0.38 -0.04 32.85
CA GLY A 64 -1.62 -0.68 33.31
C GLY A 64 -2.46 -1.25 32.16
N ARG A 65 -3.72 -1.57 32.46
CA ARG A 65 -4.60 -2.30 31.54
C ARG A 65 -5.37 -1.32 30.65
N PRO A 66 -5.46 -1.55 29.32
CA PRO A 66 -6.25 -0.72 28.44
C PRO A 66 -7.75 -0.86 28.78
N GLU A 67 -8.43 0.27 28.96
CA GLU A 67 -9.88 0.31 29.19
C GLU A 67 -10.61 0.69 27.91
N PHE A 68 -11.54 -0.12 27.43
CA PHE A 68 -12.31 0.23 26.24
C PHE A 68 -13.32 1.34 26.53
N VAL A 69 -13.16 2.48 25.86
CA VAL A 69 -14.01 3.67 26.04
C VAL A 69 -14.73 4.09 24.74
N GLY A 70 -14.60 3.29 23.68
CA GLY A 70 -15.20 3.57 22.38
C GLY A 70 -14.73 4.90 21.81
N THR A 71 -15.67 5.77 21.43
CA THR A 71 -15.35 7.05 20.79
C THR A 71 -15.12 8.21 21.78
N ALA A 72 -15.13 7.95 23.09
CA ALA A 72 -15.03 8.99 24.11
C ALA A 72 -13.75 9.84 23.99
N ASN A 73 -12.62 9.22 23.62
CA ASN A 73 -11.37 9.94 23.38
C ASN A 73 -11.50 11.01 22.28
N TYR A 74 -12.22 10.70 21.20
CA TYR A 74 -12.44 11.62 20.09
C TYR A 74 -13.35 12.77 20.49
N LEU A 75 -14.44 12.48 21.20
CA LEU A 75 -15.36 13.52 21.72
C LEU A 75 -14.63 14.47 22.68
N HIS A 76 -13.73 13.94 23.51
CA HIS A 76 -12.90 14.74 24.40
C HIS A 76 -11.95 15.67 23.62
N LEU A 77 -11.25 15.15 22.62
CA LEU A 77 -10.35 15.93 21.76
C LEU A 77 -11.09 17.03 20.98
N LEU A 78 -12.27 16.73 20.46
CA LEU A 78 -13.10 17.72 19.74
C LEU A 78 -13.61 18.85 20.64
N GLY A 79 -13.65 18.65 21.96
CA GLY A 79 -13.96 19.69 22.93
C GLY A 79 -12.73 20.49 23.40
N ASP A 80 -11.52 20.06 23.06
CA ASP A 80 -10.29 20.64 23.57
C ASP A 80 -9.84 21.86 22.74
N ALA A 81 -9.82 23.03 23.37
CA ALA A 81 -9.32 24.26 22.73
C ALA A 81 -7.86 24.14 22.30
N GLN A 82 -7.02 23.46 23.09
CA GLN A 82 -5.61 23.27 22.81
C GLN A 82 -5.40 22.40 21.57
N PHE A 83 -6.19 21.33 21.43
CA PHE A 83 -6.22 20.50 20.23
C PHE A 83 -6.49 21.34 18.97
N HIS A 84 -7.48 22.23 19.00
CA HIS A 84 -7.78 23.13 17.87
C HIS A 84 -6.64 24.11 17.57
N HIS A 85 -5.94 24.62 18.60
CA HIS A 85 -4.78 25.47 18.37
C HIS A 85 -3.67 24.72 17.64
N TYR A 86 -3.36 23.48 18.06
CA TYR A 86 -2.36 22.66 17.37
C TYR A 86 -2.79 22.30 15.96
N LEU A 87 -4.05 21.90 15.78
CA LEU A 87 -4.58 21.53 14.47
C LEU A 87 -4.48 22.70 13.47
N ARG A 88 -4.86 23.91 13.88
CA ARG A 88 -4.70 25.13 13.05
C ARG A 88 -3.23 25.38 12.70
N ASN A 89 -2.34 25.28 13.67
CA ASN A 89 -0.91 25.51 13.45
C ASN A 89 -0.33 24.48 12.46
N THR A 90 -0.71 23.21 12.57
CA THR A 90 -0.31 22.15 11.63
C THR A 90 -0.81 22.44 10.22
N PHE A 91 -2.07 22.86 10.04
CA PHE A 91 -2.59 23.22 8.72
C PHE A 91 -1.87 24.43 8.12
N ILE A 92 -1.59 25.47 8.92
CA ILE A 92 -0.82 26.64 8.47
C ILE A 92 0.58 26.18 8.00
N TYR A 93 1.26 25.35 8.79
CA TYR A 93 2.58 24.84 8.45
C TYR A 93 2.56 23.98 7.17
N ALA A 94 1.65 23.00 7.09
CA ALA A 94 1.54 22.09 5.95
C ALA A 94 1.12 22.79 4.65
N GLY A 95 0.36 23.89 4.73
CA GLY A 95 0.01 24.71 3.58
C GLY A 95 1.00 25.82 3.25
N SER A 96 2.00 26.05 4.10
CA SER A 96 3.05 27.07 3.87
C SER A 96 4.27 26.55 3.09
N VAL A 97 4.35 25.23 2.89
CA VAL A 97 5.33 24.56 2.02
C VAL A 97 4.75 24.42 0.61
#